data_AF-A0A849V1E0-F1
#
_entry.id   AF-A0A849V1E0-F1
#
_cell.length_a   1.000
_cell.length_b   1.000
_cell.length_c   1.000
_cell.angle_alpha   90.00
_cell.angle_beta   90.00
_cell.angle_gamma   90.00
#
_symmetry.space_group_name_H-M   'P 1'
#
loop_
_entity.id
_entity.type
_entity.pdbx_description
1 polymer ?
#
loop_
_entity_poly.entity_id
_entity_poly.type
_entity_poly.pdbx_seq_one_letter_code
_entity_poly.pdbx_strand_id
1 'polypeptide(L)'
;MMNIIFDVKVLVSVMKFIQGASDKLWVSKNLIRPLLSLSLALCAANASRADDFLPFQPYAAIPDVLAPMVMSNLANENLRLVNKHYASKGKSSSSKTPAAKVSATATLAPAAVAASSAPRLLAAPYPVEQRPKFEQAFAQSLLTYQQLESKLGIPKNDVAGAVSAFLAGNYMAYRDISLPDPHFMQLVKQMRAVLVANSEFIRSSPAQKLEMYEQMAIIGTLMAVSQVEIKRGNHDPNVTRNFQQSAKTNLEQFLKTSADRIHIDEGGLTLR
;
A
#
# COMPACT_ATOMS: atom_id res chain seq x y z
N MET A 1 16.15 -23.16 -8.09
CA MET A 1 16.06 -21.76 -8.51
C MET A 1 15.22 -21.71 -9.77
N MET A 2 14.06 -21.06 -9.74
CA MET A 2 13.21 -20.89 -10.93
C MET A 2 12.60 -19.49 -10.85
N ASN A 3 13.16 -18.57 -11.65
CA ASN A 3 12.62 -17.24 -11.88
C ASN A 3 11.37 -17.40 -12.74
N ILE A 4 10.19 -17.05 -12.21
CA ILE A 4 8.97 -16.94 -13.01
C ILE A 4 8.94 -15.51 -13.55
N ILE A 5 9.63 -15.33 -14.67
CA ILE A 5 9.35 -14.25 -15.62
C ILE A 5 7.93 -14.54 -16.16
N PHE A 6 7.02 -13.58 -16.07
CA PHE A 6 5.76 -13.65 -16.80
C PHE A 6 6.10 -13.73 -18.30
N ASP A 7 6.05 -14.94 -18.86
CA ASP A 7 6.34 -15.20 -20.25
C ASP A 7 5.27 -14.52 -21.11
N VAL A 8 5.67 -13.47 -21.82
CA VAL A 8 4.85 -12.71 -22.78
C VAL A 8 4.22 -13.64 -23.82
N LYS A 9 4.80 -14.81 -24.10
CA LYS A 9 4.20 -15.82 -24.98
C LYS A 9 2.93 -16.45 -24.40
N VAL A 10 2.80 -16.58 -23.08
CA VAL A 10 1.58 -17.11 -22.43
C VAL A 10 0.45 -16.09 -22.56
N LEU A 11 0.74 -14.80 -22.35
CA LEU A 11 -0.25 -13.73 -22.52
C LEU A 11 -0.72 -13.61 -23.98
N VAL A 12 0.22 -13.72 -24.93
CA VAL A 12 -0.10 -13.71 -26.38
C VAL A 12 -0.86 -14.98 -26.81
N SER A 13 -0.59 -16.14 -26.21
CA SER A 13 -1.36 -17.38 -26.46
C SER A 13 -2.78 -17.29 -25.90
N VAL A 14 -2.97 -16.69 -24.72
CA VAL A 14 -4.30 -16.47 -24.13
C VAL A 14 -5.09 -15.46 -24.96
N MET A 15 -4.46 -14.39 -25.45
CA MET A 15 -5.12 -13.44 -26.36
C MET A 15 -5.47 -14.07 -27.72
N LYS A 16 -4.60 -14.90 -28.30
CA LYS A 16 -4.90 -15.63 -29.55
C LYS A 16 -5.96 -16.71 -29.36
N PHE A 17 -6.04 -17.33 -28.18
CA PHE A 17 -7.11 -18.30 -27.85
C PHE A 17 -8.47 -17.61 -27.72
N ILE A 18 -8.52 -16.43 -27.10
CA ILE A 18 -9.75 -15.61 -26.98
C ILE A 18 -10.19 -15.11 -28.37
N GLN A 19 -9.24 -14.76 -29.23
CA GLN A 19 -9.52 -14.26 -30.59
C GLN A 19 -9.89 -15.38 -31.57
N GLY A 20 -9.34 -16.59 -31.41
CA GLY A 20 -9.75 -17.78 -32.17
C GLY A 20 -11.12 -18.33 -31.73
N ALA A 21 -11.52 -18.08 -30.47
CA ALA A 21 -12.85 -18.43 -29.96
C ALA A 21 -13.94 -17.46 -30.45
N SER A 22 -13.60 -16.20 -30.77
CA SER A 22 -14.57 -15.23 -31.31
C SER A 22 -14.98 -15.48 -32.76
N ASP A 23 -14.13 -16.14 -33.55
CA ASP A 23 -14.39 -16.37 -34.97
C ASP A 23 -15.32 -17.57 -35.26
N LYS A 24 -15.56 -18.44 -34.25
CA LYS A 24 -16.40 -19.65 -34.40
C LYS A 24 -17.81 -19.54 -33.85
N LEU A 25 -18.18 -18.43 -33.21
CA LEU A 25 -19.53 -18.24 -32.68
C LEU A 25 -20.27 -17.18 -33.48
N TRP A 26 -21.02 -17.67 -34.46
CA TRP A 26 -22.07 -16.93 -35.17
C TRP A 26 -23.16 -16.50 -34.18
N VAL A 27 -22.98 -15.38 -33.49
CA VAL A 27 -24.03 -14.74 -32.69
C VAL A 27 -23.97 -13.22 -32.85
N SER A 28 -24.95 -12.70 -33.58
CA SER A 28 -25.53 -11.35 -33.56
C SER A 28 -24.62 -10.15 -33.23
N LYS A 29 -24.31 -9.36 -34.26
CA LYS A 29 -23.50 -8.13 -34.23
C LYS A 29 -24.07 -6.94 -33.42
N ASN A 30 -25.19 -7.07 -32.71
CA ASN A 30 -25.88 -5.93 -32.10
C ASN A 30 -25.98 -5.91 -30.56
N LEU A 31 -25.36 -6.84 -29.83
CA LEU A 31 -25.44 -6.83 -28.34
C LEU A 31 -24.11 -6.69 -27.59
N ILE A 32 -22.95 -6.63 -28.26
CA ILE A 32 -21.63 -6.61 -27.57
C ILE A 32 -21.01 -5.20 -27.52
N ARG A 33 -21.61 -4.20 -28.17
CA ARG A 33 -21.09 -2.83 -28.20
C ARG A 33 -21.30 -1.95 -26.94
N PRO A 34 -22.20 -2.22 -25.98
CA PRO A 34 -22.30 -1.37 -24.79
C PRO A 34 -21.52 -1.89 -23.56
N LEU A 35 -20.97 -3.11 -23.58
CA LEU A 35 -20.24 -3.66 -22.42
C LEU A 35 -18.71 -3.51 -22.51
N LEU A 36 -18.16 -3.33 -23.71
CA LEU A 36 -16.73 -3.02 -23.91
C LEU A 36 -16.42 -1.51 -23.93
N SER A 37 -17.43 -0.66 -23.99
CA SER A 37 -17.29 0.81 -23.91
C SER A 37 -17.33 1.34 -22.48
N LEU A 38 -17.92 0.62 -21.51
CA LEU A 38 -17.96 1.09 -20.12
C LEU A 38 -16.61 0.97 -19.39
N SER A 39 -15.78 -0.02 -19.73
CA SER A 39 -14.45 -0.19 -19.13
C SER A 39 -13.38 0.69 -19.78
N LEU A 40 -13.54 1.07 -21.05
CA LEU A 40 -12.58 1.92 -21.76
C LEU A 40 -12.92 3.42 -21.67
N ALA A 41 -14.20 3.79 -21.55
CA ALA A 41 -14.60 5.19 -21.35
C ALA A 41 -14.30 5.71 -19.93
N LEU A 42 -14.29 4.85 -18.91
CA LEU A 42 -13.90 5.25 -17.55
C LEU A 42 -12.39 5.47 -17.38
N CYS A 43 -11.57 4.83 -18.24
CA CYS A 43 -10.12 5.07 -18.30
C CYS A 43 -9.75 6.25 -19.21
N ALA A 44 -10.51 6.53 -20.28
CA ALA A 44 -10.18 7.60 -21.22
C ALA A 44 -10.78 8.98 -20.86
N ALA A 45 -11.89 9.05 -20.12
CA ALA A 45 -12.48 10.33 -19.71
C ALA A 45 -11.69 11.06 -18.60
N ASN A 46 -10.74 10.40 -17.95
CA ASN A 46 -9.84 11.00 -16.95
C ASN A 46 -8.41 11.21 -17.44
N ALA A 47 -8.04 10.68 -18.61
CA ALA A 47 -6.68 10.80 -19.15
C ALA A 47 -6.34 12.23 -19.63
N SER A 48 -7.35 13.05 -19.95
CA SER A 48 -7.15 14.46 -20.37
C SER A 48 -7.12 15.47 -19.21
N ARG A 49 -6.97 15.01 -17.96
CA ARG A 49 -6.85 15.86 -16.75
C ARG A 49 -5.68 15.44 -15.84
N ALA A 50 -4.70 14.74 -16.39
CA ALA A 50 -3.54 14.26 -15.65
C ALA A 50 -2.68 15.40 -15.03
N ASP A 51 -2.79 16.63 -15.52
CA ASP A 51 -2.10 17.80 -14.94
C ASP A 51 -2.70 18.25 -13.59
N ASP A 52 -3.94 17.86 -13.28
CA ASP A 52 -4.64 18.26 -12.04
C ASP A 52 -4.65 17.16 -10.95
N PHE A 53 -4.03 16.00 -11.19
CA PHE A 53 -4.17 14.82 -10.32
C PHE A 53 -2.97 14.56 -9.38
N LEU A 54 -1.92 15.39 -9.39
CA LEU A 54 -0.77 15.17 -8.51
C LEU A 54 -0.60 16.30 -7.48
N PRO A 55 -1.38 16.26 -6.39
CA PRO A 55 -1.31 17.21 -5.29
C PRO A 55 -0.19 16.82 -4.33
N PHE A 56 1.03 16.63 -4.82
CA PHE A 56 2.21 16.50 -3.96
C PHE A 56 2.70 17.89 -3.54
N GLN A 57 1.77 18.68 -2.98
CA GLN A 57 2.13 19.79 -2.11
C GLN A 57 2.53 19.20 -0.74
N PRO A 58 3.44 19.84 0.02
CA PRO A 58 4.17 19.25 1.14
C PRO A 58 3.33 18.90 2.40
N TYR A 59 2.00 18.82 2.31
CA TYR A 59 1.07 18.70 3.43
C TYR A 59 0.40 17.33 3.58
N ALA A 60 1.02 16.25 3.12
CA ALA A 60 0.74 14.92 3.69
C ALA A 60 1.61 14.70 4.94
N ALA A 61 1.74 15.70 5.81
CA ALA A 61 2.22 15.45 7.16
C ALA A 61 1.26 14.47 7.81
N ILE A 62 1.78 13.37 8.36
CA ILE A 62 1.04 12.43 9.19
C ILE A 62 0.18 13.29 10.16
N PRO A 63 -1.16 13.20 10.17
CA PRO A 63 -1.99 14.04 11.02
C PRO A 63 -1.50 14.00 12.48
N ASP A 64 -1.51 15.13 13.18
CA ASP A 64 -0.98 15.26 14.55
C ASP A 64 -1.57 14.22 15.53
N VAL A 65 -2.73 13.65 15.22
CA VAL A 65 -3.41 12.59 15.99
C VAL A 65 -2.64 11.26 15.96
N LEU A 66 -1.98 10.94 14.84
CA LEU A 66 -1.12 9.76 14.71
C LEU A 66 0.28 9.98 15.27
N ALA A 67 0.74 11.22 15.36
CA ALA A 67 2.06 11.55 15.87
C ALA A 67 2.31 10.89 17.25
N PRO A 68 1.46 10.99 18.28
CA PRO A 68 1.77 10.34 19.55
C PRO A 68 1.81 8.80 19.50
N MET A 69 1.17 8.11 18.55
CA MET A 69 1.17 6.63 18.48
C MET A 69 2.25 6.06 17.55
N VAL A 70 2.53 6.74 16.43
CA VAL A 70 3.62 6.41 15.51
C VAL A 70 4.97 6.87 16.07
N MET A 71 5.00 8.01 16.77
CA MET A 71 6.25 8.67 17.18
C MET A 71 6.72 8.28 18.58
N SER A 72 5.85 7.77 19.47
CA SER A 72 6.26 7.50 20.85
C SER A 72 7.30 6.39 20.93
N ASN A 73 7.11 5.24 20.27
CA ASN A 73 8.00 4.09 20.46
C ASN A 73 7.99 3.02 19.33
N LEU A 74 7.26 3.21 18.23
CA LEU A 74 7.19 2.19 17.16
C LEU A 74 8.45 2.17 16.26
N ALA A 75 9.06 3.34 16.05
CA ALA A 75 9.80 3.66 14.83
C ALA A 75 11.24 3.08 14.72
N ASN A 76 11.97 2.93 15.83
CA ASN A 76 13.35 2.43 15.78
C ASN A 76 13.65 1.32 16.78
N GLU A 77 13.20 1.39 18.04
CA GLU A 77 13.63 0.43 19.06
C GLU A 77 13.01 -0.95 18.84
N ASN A 78 11.68 -1.03 18.71
CA ASN A 78 10.99 -2.28 18.38
C ASN A 78 11.44 -2.84 17.03
N LEU A 79 11.64 -1.96 16.04
CA LEU A 79 12.16 -2.35 14.74
C LEU A 79 13.61 -2.87 14.83
N ARG A 80 14.50 -2.26 15.62
CA ARG A 80 15.85 -2.76 15.89
C ARG A 80 15.81 -4.11 16.58
N LEU A 81 14.97 -4.26 17.61
CA LEU A 81 14.83 -5.50 18.35
C LEU A 81 14.36 -6.62 17.43
N VAL A 82 13.33 -6.36 16.62
CA VAL A 82 12.84 -7.32 15.61
C VAL A 82 13.92 -7.58 14.56
N ASN A 83 14.57 -6.55 14.01
CA ASN A 83 15.63 -6.70 13.01
C ASN A 83 16.82 -7.51 13.53
N LYS A 84 17.18 -7.38 14.80
CA LYS A 84 18.19 -8.24 15.44
C LYS A 84 17.79 -9.72 15.41
N HIS A 85 16.51 -10.01 15.61
CA HIS A 85 15.97 -11.38 15.53
C HIS A 85 15.87 -11.90 14.08
N TYR A 86 15.60 -11.04 13.11
CA TYR A 86 15.54 -11.42 11.69
C TYR A 86 16.95 -11.55 11.08
N ALA A 87 17.91 -10.70 11.48
CA ALA A 87 19.31 -10.76 11.08
C ALA A 87 20.07 -11.96 11.69
N SER A 88 19.76 -12.34 12.93
CA SER A 88 20.37 -13.52 13.56
C SER A 88 19.88 -14.84 12.96
N LYS A 89 18.69 -14.86 12.34
CA LYS A 89 18.09 -16.05 11.72
C LYS A 89 18.76 -16.47 10.39
N GLY A 90 19.72 -15.68 9.88
CA GLY A 90 20.64 -16.08 8.81
C GLY A 90 21.66 -17.16 9.22
N LYS A 91 21.72 -17.52 10.51
CA LYS A 91 22.40 -18.72 11.01
C LYS A 91 21.40 -19.56 11.81
N SER A 92 20.92 -20.65 11.20
CA SER A 92 20.29 -21.83 11.83
C SER A 92 19.53 -21.59 13.15
N SER A 93 18.19 -21.57 13.08
CA SER A 93 17.33 -22.47 13.87
C SER A 93 15.86 -22.09 13.79
N SER A 94 15.05 -23.12 13.62
CA SER A 94 13.60 -23.13 13.73
C SER A 94 13.14 -22.81 15.16
N SER A 95 12.79 -21.56 15.45
CA SER A 95 11.99 -21.24 16.63
C SER A 95 10.50 -21.23 16.27
N LYS A 96 9.79 -22.27 16.73
CA LYS A 96 8.34 -22.40 16.74
C LYS A 96 7.76 -21.38 17.73
N THR A 97 7.39 -20.20 17.25
CA THR A 97 6.46 -19.28 17.94
C THR A 97 5.17 -19.24 17.10
N PRO A 98 3.98 -19.38 17.71
CA PRO A 98 2.76 -19.72 16.97
C PRO A 98 2.27 -18.52 16.15
N ALA A 99 2.52 -18.56 14.84
CA ALA A 99 2.10 -17.56 13.87
C ALA A 99 0.59 -17.22 13.95
N ALA A 100 -0.24 -18.19 14.36
CA ALA A 100 -1.68 -18.01 14.53
C ALA A 100 -2.06 -17.02 15.65
N LYS A 101 -1.33 -17.02 16.78
CA LYS A 101 -1.62 -16.11 17.91
C LYS A 101 -1.17 -14.67 17.61
N VAL A 102 -0.08 -14.53 16.87
CA VAL A 102 0.49 -13.23 16.46
C VAL A 102 -0.40 -12.54 15.41
N SER A 103 -1.01 -13.29 14.50
CA SER A 103 -1.93 -12.74 13.49
C SER A 103 -3.24 -12.22 14.09
N ALA A 104 -3.74 -12.86 15.15
CA ALA A 104 -5.02 -12.50 15.77
C ALA A 104 -5.00 -11.15 16.51
N THR A 105 -3.84 -10.74 17.06
CA THR A 105 -3.73 -9.49 17.83
C THR A 105 -3.54 -8.24 16.95
N ALA A 106 -3.05 -8.42 15.72
CA ALA A 106 -2.84 -7.33 14.75
C ALA A 106 -4.06 -7.08 13.84
N THR A 107 -5.06 -7.96 13.86
CA THR A 107 -6.27 -7.86 13.04
C THR A 107 -7.42 -7.28 13.88
N LEU A 108 -8.19 -6.35 13.31
CA LEU A 108 -9.39 -5.82 13.97
C LEU A 108 -10.55 -6.82 13.91
N ALA A 109 -11.31 -6.94 15.00
CA ALA A 109 -12.52 -7.74 15.01
C ALA A 109 -13.61 -7.10 14.10
N PRO A 110 -14.43 -7.88 13.37
CA PRO A 110 -15.44 -7.35 12.45
C PRO A 110 -16.46 -6.39 13.09
N ALA A 111 -16.81 -6.60 14.36
CA ALA A 111 -17.76 -5.75 15.10
C ALA A 111 -17.19 -4.38 15.52
N ALA A 112 -15.89 -4.15 15.34
CA ALA A 112 -15.22 -2.91 15.74
C ALA A 112 -15.09 -1.89 14.59
N VAL A 113 -15.60 -2.22 13.40
CA VAL A 113 -15.49 -1.36 12.21
C VAL A 113 -16.71 -0.44 12.16
N ALA A 114 -16.56 0.78 12.68
CA ALA A 114 -17.49 1.87 12.39
C ALA A 114 -17.39 2.26 10.89
N ALA A 115 -18.31 3.09 10.39
CA ALA A 115 -18.16 3.69 9.07
C ALA A 115 -16.85 4.49 9.01
N SER A 116 -15.96 4.13 8.09
CA SER A 116 -14.66 4.79 7.87
C SER A 116 -14.84 6.30 7.71
N SER A 117 -14.12 7.09 8.51
CA SER A 117 -14.06 8.55 8.38
C SER A 117 -12.71 9.02 7.82
N ALA A 118 -11.73 8.11 7.66
CA ALA A 118 -10.37 8.45 7.28
C ALA A 118 -10.26 9.19 5.92
N PRO A 119 -10.98 8.82 4.84
CA PRO A 119 -10.93 9.56 3.59
C PRO A 119 -11.31 11.04 3.74
N ARG A 120 -12.35 11.33 4.52
CA ARG A 120 -12.79 12.70 4.80
C ARG A 120 -11.79 13.45 5.66
N LEU A 121 -11.27 12.81 6.71
CA LEU A 121 -10.28 13.41 7.60
C LEU A 121 -8.99 13.76 6.86
N LEU A 122 -8.52 12.87 5.98
CA LEU A 122 -7.34 13.12 5.14
C LEU A 122 -7.59 14.21 4.08
N ALA A 123 -8.85 14.40 3.65
CA ALA A 123 -9.22 15.48 2.74
C ALA A 123 -9.39 16.85 3.43
N ALA A 124 -9.58 16.89 4.76
CA ALA A 124 -9.86 18.12 5.50
C ALA A 124 -8.82 19.25 5.32
N PRO A 125 -7.50 18.97 5.21
CA PRO A 125 -6.49 20.01 5.01
C PRO A 125 -6.57 20.71 3.64
N TYR A 126 -7.25 20.13 2.65
CA TYR A 126 -7.35 20.69 1.31
C TYR A 126 -8.40 21.81 1.22
N PRO A 127 -8.29 22.73 0.23
CA PRO A 127 -9.31 23.74 -0.03
C PRO A 127 -10.71 23.12 -0.16
N VAL A 128 -11.72 23.78 0.40
CA VAL A 128 -13.10 23.25 0.53
C VAL A 128 -13.64 22.73 -0.81
N GLU A 129 -13.34 23.45 -1.88
CA GLU A 129 -13.76 23.18 -3.25
C GLU A 129 -13.13 21.90 -3.81
N GLN A 130 -11.96 21.52 -3.30
CA GLN A 130 -11.22 20.34 -3.73
C GLN A 130 -11.47 19.12 -2.83
N ARG A 131 -11.93 19.32 -1.57
CA ARG A 131 -12.11 18.22 -0.60
C ARG A 131 -12.89 17.02 -1.15
N PRO A 132 -14.02 17.17 -1.88
CA PRO A 132 -14.75 16.02 -2.39
C PRO A 132 -13.91 15.15 -3.34
N LYS A 133 -13.08 15.77 -4.17
CA LYS A 133 -12.17 15.07 -5.10
C LYS A 133 -11.12 14.27 -4.33
N PHE A 134 -10.54 14.86 -3.29
CA PHE A 134 -9.55 14.20 -2.43
C PHE A 134 -10.17 13.06 -1.61
N GLU A 135 -11.33 13.29 -1.00
CA GLU A 135 -12.07 12.28 -0.24
C GLU A 135 -12.37 11.06 -1.12
N GLN A 136 -12.78 11.28 -2.38
CA GLN A 136 -12.98 10.20 -3.34
C GLN A 136 -11.68 9.45 -3.67
N ALA A 137 -10.58 10.15 -3.90
CA ALA A 137 -9.29 9.53 -4.19
C ALA A 137 -8.76 8.69 -3.00
N PHE A 138 -8.92 9.19 -1.78
CA PHE A 138 -8.56 8.46 -0.56
C PHE A 138 -9.47 7.25 -0.34
N ALA A 139 -10.79 7.38 -0.56
CA ALA A 139 -11.71 6.24 -0.50
C ALA A 139 -11.34 5.16 -1.52
N GLN A 140 -11.00 5.54 -2.75
CA GLN A 140 -10.55 4.60 -3.78
C GLN A 140 -9.22 3.92 -3.39
N SER A 141 -8.31 4.64 -2.75
CA SER A 141 -7.05 4.07 -2.25
C SER A 141 -7.30 3.01 -1.18
N LEU A 142 -8.21 3.26 -0.24
CA LEU A 142 -8.62 2.28 0.78
C LEU A 142 -9.25 1.03 0.16
N LEU A 143 -10.17 1.21 -0.78
CA LEU A 143 -10.81 0.10 -1.50
C LEU A 143 -9.77 -0.75 -2.26
N THR A 144 -8.81 -0.09 -2.91
CA THR A 144 -7.73 -0.76 -3.64
C THR A 144 -6.85 -1.58 -2.70
N TYR A 145 -6.54 -1.07 -1.51
CA TYR A 145 -5.82 -1.83 -0.49
C TYR A 145 -6.61 -3.06 0.00
N GLN A 146 -7.91 -2.93 0.26
CA GLN A 146 -8.74 -4.06 0.69
C GLN A 146 -8.82 -5.18 -0.37
N GLN A 147 -8.75 -4.82 -1.65
CA GLN A 147 -8.61 -5.78 -2.75
C GLN A 147 -7.24 -6.48 -2.72
N LEU A 148 -6.17 -5.74 -2.44
CA LEU A 148 -4.83 -6.29 -2.26
C LEU A 148 -4.78 -7.29 -1.10
N GLU A 149 -5.42 -6.97 0.04
CA GLU A 149 -5.50 -7.90 1.17
C GLU A 149 -6.11 -9.23 0.74
N SER A 150 -7.24 -9.17 0.04
CA SER A 150 -7.96 -10.34 -0.46
C SER A 150 -7.11 -11.15 -1.45
N LYS A 151 -6.37 -10.46 -2.34
CA LYS A 151 -5.49 -11.10 -3.33
C LYS A 151 -4.30 -11.82 -2.67
N LEU A 152 -3.72 -11.24 -1.62
CA LEU A 152 -2.53 -11.76 -0.96
C LEU A 152 -2.83 -12.66 0.25
N GLY A 153 -4.11 -12.90 0.55
CA GLY A 153 -4.53 -13.69 1.70
C GLY A 153 -4.19 -13.02 3.04
N ILE A 154 -4.10 -11.69 3.06
CA ILE A 154 -3.96 -10.92 4.30
C ILE A 154 -5.36 -10.84 4.94
N PRO A 155 -5.50 -11.11 6.25
CA PRO A 155 -6.77 -10.93 6.94
C PRO A 155 -7.29 -9.50 6.75
N LYS A 156 -8.61 -9.36 6.58
CA LYS A 156 -9.22 -8.02 6.47
C LYS A 156 -8.93 -7.20 7.72
N ASN A 157 -8.68 -5.91 7.53
CA ASN A 157 -8.39 -4.98 8.63
C ASN A 157 -7.13 -5.38 9.43
N ASP A 158 -6.14 -5.96 8.76
CA ASP A 158 -4.85 -6.25 9.36
C ASP A 158 -4.00 -4.98 9.43
N VAL A 159 -3.81 -4.47 10.65
CA VAL A 159 -3.10 -3.22 10.88
C VAL A 159 -1.63 -3.32 10.47
N ALA A 160 -1.00 -4.49 10.63
CA ALA A 160 0.38 -4.69 10.19
C ALA A 160 0.49 -4.71 8.65
N GLY A 161 -0.53 -5.25 7.98
CA GLY A 161 -0.70 -5.17 6.54
C GLY A 161 -0.72 -3.71 6.07
N ALA A 162 -1.56 -2.89 6.70
CA ALA A 162 -1.68 -1.48 6.34
C ALA A 162 -0.39 -0.69 6.60
N VAL A 163 0.25 -0.89 7.75
CA VAL A 163 1.58 -0.30 8.04
C VAL A 163 2.61 -0.73 6.99
N SER A 164 2.56 -1.99 6.55
CA SER A 164 3.45 -2.48 5.50
C SER A 164 3.15 -1.83 4.15
N ALA A 165 1.88 -1.58 3.82
CA ALA A 165 1.49 -0.85 2.61
C ALA A 165 2.00 0.59 2.64
N PHE A 166 1.90 1.27 3.77
CA PHE A 166 2.50 2.59 3.98
C PHE A 166 4.01 2.56 3.70
N LEU A 167 4.75 1.66 4.35
CA LEU A 167 6.20 1.55 4.19
C LEU A 167 6.58 1.18 2.75
N ALA A 168 5.95 0.17 2.16
CA ALA A 168 6.24 -0.31 0.81
C ALA A 168 5.91 0.73 -0.25
N GLY A 169 4.74 1.37 -0.17
CA GLY A 169 4.32 2.38 -1.14
C GLY A 169 5.24 3.60 -1.15
N ASN A 170 5.59 4.12 0.03
CA ASN A 170 6.55 5.22 0.12
C ASN A 170 7.97 4.78 -0.28
N TYR A 171 8.40 3.56 0.05
CA TYR A 171 9.72 3.04 -0.34
C TYR A 171 9.84 2.90 -1.87
N MET A 172 8.82 2.34 -2.52
CA MET A 172 8.73 2.23 -3.97
C MET A 172 8.76 3.62 -4.62
N ALA A 173 7.91 4.53 -4.15
CA ALA A 173 7.86 5.90 -4.65
C ALA A 173 9.21 6.63 -4.51
N TYR A 174 9.85 6.53 -3.35
CA TYR A 174 11.13 7.19 -3.08
C TYR A 174 12.31 6.61 -3.89
N ARG A 175 12.42 5.28 -3.96
CA ARG A 175 13.54 4.60 -4.64
C ARG A 175 13.31 4.38 -6.12
N ASP A 176 12.13 4.71 -6.61
CA ASP A 176 11.70 4.46 -7.98
C ASP A 176 11.74 2.98 -8.39
N ILE A 177 11.47 2.07 -7.46
CA ILE A 177 11.48 0.62 -7.69
C ILE A 177 10.09 0.00 -7.53
N SER A 178 9.97 -1.26 -7.96
CA SER A 178 8.82 -2.11 -7.64
C SER A 178 9.21 -3.09 -6.53
N LEU A 179 8.29 -3.36 -5.61
CA LEU A 179 8.48 -4.35 -4.55
C LEU A 179 7.74 -5.65 -4.90
N PRO A 180 8.43 -6.81 -4.98
CA PRO A 180 7.77 -8.09 -5.21
C PRO A 180 6.79 -8.48 -4.09
N ASP A 181 5.66 -9.12 -4.45
CA ASP A 181 4.66 -9.62 -3.50
C ASP A 181 5.28 -10.46 -2.35
N PRO A 182 6.27 -11.35 -2.56
CA PRO A 182 6.91 -12.08 -1.46
C PRO A 182 7.66 -11.18 -0.47
N HIS A 183 8.32 -10.11 -0.94
CA HIS A 183 9.01 -9.16 -0.07
C HIS A 183 8.00 -8.36 0.75
N PHE A 184 6.89 -7.96 0.12
CA PHE A 184 5.78 -7.32 0.82
C PHE A 184 5.19 -8.23 1.91
N MET A 185 4.95 -9.52 1.62
CA MET A 185 4.43 -10.47 2.61
C MET A 185 5.40 -10.70 3.78
N GLN A 186 6.71 -10.70 3.50
CA GLN A 186 7.72 -10.75 4.55
C GLN A 186 7.67 -9.49 5.43
N LEU A 187 7.50 -8.31 4.83
CA LEU A 187 7.32 -7.05 5.55
C LEU A 187 6.08 -7.10 6.45
N VAL A 188 4.93 -7.61 5.96
CA VAL A 188 3.71 -7.81 6.77
C VAL A 188 4.00 -8.66 8.00
N LYS A 189 4.67 -9.80 7.83
CA LYS A 189 5.04 -10.68 8.94
C LYS A 189 5.93 -9.99 9.96
N GLN A 190 6.90 -9.21 9.50
CA GLN A 190 7.78 -8.43 10.36
C GLN A 190 7.02 -7.35 11.13
N MET A 191 6.14 -6.60 10.46
CA MET A 191 5.34 -5.55 11.10
C MET A 191 4.35 -6.11 12.12
N ARG A 192 3.80 -7.31 11.92
CA ARG A 192 3.01 -7.99 12.96
C ARG A 192 3.83 -8.22 14.23
N ALA A 193 5.08 -8.66 14.09
CA ALA A 193 5.97 -8.84 15.24
C ALA A 193 6.30 -7.52 15.93
N VAL A 194 6.55 -6.44 15.16
CA VAL A 194 6.80 -5.10 15.70
C VAL A 194 5.58 -4.57 16.48
N LEU A 195 4.38 -4.67 15.91
CA LEU A 195 3.15 -4.18 16.56
C LEU A 195 2.82 -4.98 17.83
N VAL A 196 2.97 -6.30 17.81
CA VAL A 196 2.69 -7.14 18.99
C VAL A 196 3.72 -6.90 20.12
N ALA A 197 4.95 -6.52 19.79
CA ALA A 197 5.95 -6.11 20.78
C ALA A 197 5.69 -4.70 21.36
N ASN A 198 4.84 -3.89 20.72
CA ASN A 198 4.55 -2.54 21.16
C ASN A 198 3.38 -2.52 22.17
N SER A 199 3.69 -2.24 23.44
CA SER A 199 2.69 -2.21 24.51
C SER A 199 1.60 -1.14 24.33
N GLU A 200 1.90 -0.02 23.70
CA GLU A 200 0.93 1.03 23.42
C GLU A 200 -0.04 0.59 22.32
N PHE A 201 0.45 -0.06 21.27
CA PHE A 201 -0.41 -0.67 20.26
C PHE A 201 -1.35 -1.71 20.88
N ILE A 202 -0.83 -2.58 21.75
CA ILE A 202 -1.67 -3.58 22.44
C ILE A 202 -2.79 -2.90 23.24
N ARG A 203 -2.48 -1.84 23.99
CA ARG A 203 -3.44 -1.07 24.80
C ARG A 203 -4.36 -0.15 23.99
N SER A 204 -4.08 0.07 22.71
CA SER A 204 -4.87 0.97 21.87
C SER A 204 -6.29 0.45 21.66
N SER A 205 -7.26 1.37 21.66
CA SER A 205 -8.66 1.04 21.44
C SER A 205 -8.87 0.50 20.02
N PRO A 206 -9.97 -0.24 19.78
CA PRO A 206 -10.30 -0.68 18.43
C PRO A 206 -10.44 0.49 17.44
N ALA A 207 -10.98 1.63 17.88
CA ALA A 207 -11.11 2.83 17.06
C ALA A 207 -9.74 3.41 16.65
N GLN A 208 -8.78 3.48 17.57
CA GLN A 208 -7.42 3.95 17.26
C GLN A 208 -6.71 3.02 16.28
N LYS A 209 -6.89 1.71 16.44
CA LYS A 209 -6.32 0.71 15.52
C LYS A 209 -6.96 0.78 14.13
N LEU A 210 -8.28 1.05 14.05
CA LEU A 210 -8.98 1.25 12.79
C LEU A 210 -8.49 2.52 12.08
N GLU A 211 -8.36 3.62 12.81
CA GLU A 211 -7.82 4.87 12.26
C GLU A 211 -6.41 4.66 11.69
N MET A 212 -5.53 4.00 12.44
CA MET A 212 -4.18 3.67 11.96
C MET A 212 -4.21 2.77 10.73
N TYR A 213 -5.06 1.73 10.72
CA TYR A 213 -5.25 0.87 9.57
C TYR A 213 -5.65 1.66 8.32
N GLU A 214 -6.70 2.47 8.40
CA GLU A 214 -7.24 3.18 7.25
C GLU A 214 -6.26 4.21 6.71
N GLN A 215 -5.63 5.00 7.57
CA GLN A 215 -4.69 6.03 7.15
C GLN A 215 -3.43 5.43 6.50
N MET A 216 -2.86 4.37 7.08
CA MET A 216 -1.68 3.71 6.51
C MET A 216 -1.99 3.04 5.17
N ALA A 217 -3.15 2.36 5.07
CA ALA A 217 -3.63 1.73 3.84
C ALA A 217 -3.85 2.76 2.72
N ILE A 218 -4.51 3.88 3.04
CA ILE A 218 -4.79 4.96 2.08
C ILE A 218 -3.50 5.56 1.56
N ILE A 219 -2.61 6.01 2.45
CA ILE A 219 -1.39 6.73 2.05
C ILE A 219 -0.44 5.79 1.30
N GLY A 220 -0.24 4.57 1.79
CA GLY A 220 0.63 3.58 1.13
C GLY A 220 0.17 3.23 -0.27
N THR A 221 -1.13 2.98 -0.43
CA THR A 221 -1.71 2.62 -1.73
C THR A 221 -1.72 3.81 -2.68
N LEU A 222 -2.03 5.01 -2.19
CA LEU A 222 -1.95 6.23 -3.00
C LEU A 222 -0.53 6.43 -3.55
N MET A 223 0.51 6.25 -2.72
CA MET A 223 1.89 6.35 -3.19
C MET A 223 2.23 5.29 -4.23
N ALA A 224 1.87 4.02 -3.99
CA ALA A 224 2.15 2.96 -4.95
C ALA A 224 1.45 3.17 -6.30
N VAL A 225 0.17 3.55 -6.30
CA VAL A 225 -0.60 3.83 -7.53
C VAL A 225 -0.06 5.07 -8.24
N SER A 226 0.21 6.14 -7.51
CA SER A 226 0.75 7.38 -8.09
C SER A 226 2.11 7.17 -8.75
N GLN A 227 2.96 6.31 -8.17
CA GLN A 227 4.23 5.95 -8.80
C GLN A 227 4.02 5.30 -10.17
N VAL A 228 3.06 4.38 -10.29
CA VAL A 228 2.75 3.72 -11.57
C VAL A 228 2.27 4.73 -12.60
N GLU A 229 1.41 5.67 -12.21
CA GLU A 229 0.89 6.71 -13.10
C GLU A 229 1.98 7.72 -13.50
N ILE A 230 2.87 8.10 -12.58
CA ILE A 230 4.03 8.95 -12.85
C ILE A 230 4.99 8.25 -13.83
N LYS A 231 5.23 6.95 -13.67
CA LYS A 231 6.10 6.18 -14.59
C LYS A 231 5.50 6.00 -15.99
N ARG A 232 4.18 5.91 -16.09
CA ARG A 232 3.48 5.73 -17.37
C ARG A 232 3.34 7.02 -18.15
N GLY A 233 3.24 8.16 -17.47
CA GLY A 233 3.14 9.47 -18.09
C GLY A 233 4.50 10.11 -18.37
N ASN A 234 4.54 11.04 -19.31
CA ASN A 234 5.70 11.92 -19.52
C ASN A 234 5.55 13.16 -18.62
N HIS A 235 5.67 12.97 -17.31
CA HIS A 235 5.49 14.03 -16.30
C HIS A 235 6.70 14.95 -16.20
N ASP A 236 6.47 16.19 -15.76
CA ASP A 236 7.54 17.14 -15.44
C ASP A 236 8.52 16.53 -14.41
N PRO A 237 9.84 16.59 -14.63
CA PRO A 237 10.84 16.15 -13.65
C PRO A 237 10.67 16.72 -12.24
N ASN A 238 10.14 17.94 -12.10
CA ASN A 238 9.85 18.56 -10.82
C ASN A 238 8.70 17.86 -10.08
N VAL A 239 7.68 17.41 -10.79
CA VAL A 239 6.58 16.62 -10.22
C VAL A 239 7.11 15.30 -9.67
N THR A 240 7.96 14.62 -10.45
CA THR A 240 8.62 13.38 -10.01
C THR A 240 9.49 13.59 -8.78
N ARG A 241 10.28 14.69 -8.74
CA ARG A 241 11.13 15.02 -7.60
C ARG A 241 10.32 15.33 -6.34
N ASN A 242 9.27 16.13 -6.45
CA ASN A 242 8.41 16.49 -5.32
C ASN A 242 7.69 15.25 -4.75
N PHE A 243 7.25 14.36 -5.65
CA PHE A 243 6.68 13.07 -5.26
C PHE A 243 7.66 12.20 -4.46
N GLN A 244 8.87 12.00 -4.99
CA GLN A 244 9.94 11.26 -4.31
C GLN A 244 10.30 11.89 -2.95
N GLN A 245 10.36 13.22 -2.88
CA GLN A 245 10.66 13.93 -1.64
C GLN A 245 9.54 13.77 -0.61
N SER A 246 8.28 13.73 -1.04
CA SER A 246 7.13 13.49 -0.16
C SER A 246 7.17 12.07 0.42
N ALA A 247 7.48 11.09 -0.43
CA ALA A 247 7.67 9.70 0.00
C ALA A 247 8.87 9.55 0.96
N LYS A 248 9.97 10.26 0.70
CA LYS A 248 11.12 10.36 1.62
C LYS A 248 10.69 10.88 2.99
N THR A 249 10.03 12.04 3.02
CA THR A 249 9.58 12.69 4.26
C THR A 249 8.68 11.76 5.08
N ASN A 250 7.74 11.06 4.44
CA ASN A 250 6.86 10.11 5.11
C ASN A 250 7.64 8.97 5.80
N LEU A 251 8.64 8.40 5.11
CA LEU A 251 9.48 7.35 5.68
C LEU A 251 10.31 7.86 6.86
N GLU A 252 10.92 9.04 6.74
CA GLU A 252 11.75 9.64 7.80
C GLU A 252 10.92 10.05 9.02
N GLN A 253 9.73 10.58 8.78
CA GLN A 253 8.78 10.91 9.84
C GLN A 253 8.31 9.66 10.57
N PHE A 254 7.96 8.60 9.85
CA PHE A 254 7.45 7.36 10.43
C PHE A 254 8.53 6.56 11.16
N LEU A 255 9.72 6.41 10.57
CA LEU A 255 10.80 5.55 11.11
C LEU A 255 11.83 6.29 11.96
N LYS A 256 11.79 7.63 12.00
CA LYS A 256 12.77 8.44 12.76
C LYS A 256 14.22 8.10 12.40
N THR A 257 14.44 7.78 11.13
CA THR A 257 15.74 7.44 10.55
C THR A 257 15.79 7.96 9.13
N SER A 258 16.98 8.15 8.58
CA SER A 258 17.11 8.56 7.19
C SER A 258 16.50 7.50 6.26
N ALA A 259 15.70 7.94 5.28
CA ALA A 259 15.13 7.03 4.30
C ALA A 259 16.21 6.34 3.46
N ASP A 260 17.39 6.95 3.38
CA ASP A 260 18.53 6.40 2.68
C ASP A 260 19.04 5.09 3.30
N ARG A 261 18.76 4.87 4.59
CA ARG A 261 19.16 3.67 5.32
C ARG A 261 18.13 2.54 5.22
N ILE A 262 16.97 2.81 4.66
CA ILE A 262 15.90 1.82 4.56
C ILE A 262 16.19 0.90 3.38
N HIS A 263 16.15 -0.39 3.66
CA HIS A 263 16.17 -1.42 2.64
C HIS A 263 15.05 -2.42 2.88
N ILE A 264 14.30 -2.77 1.84
CA ILE A 264 13.23 -3.77 1.91
C ILE A 264 13.49 -4.84 0.86
N ASP A 265 13.76 -6.06 1.32
CA ASP A 265 14.07 -7.22 0.48
C ASP A 265 13.36 -8.49 0.97
N GLU A 266 13.82 -9.65 0.52
CA GLU A 266 13.35 -10.99 0.94
C GLU A 266 13.48 -11.28 2.44
N GLY A 267 14.37 -10.57 3.14
CA GLY A 267 14.53 -10.62 4.59
C GLY A 267 13.55 -9.71 5.34
N GLY A 268 12.94 -8.75 4.65
CA GLY A 268 12.07 -7.71 5.21
C GLY A 268 12.77 -6.35 5.21
N LEU A 269 12.32 -5.46 6.10
CA LEU A 269 12.89 -4.13 6.29
C LEU A 269 14.13 -4.19 7.19
N THR A 270 15.26 -3.68 6.69
CA THR A 270 16.48 -3.47 7.46
C THR A 270 16.92 -2.00 7.41
N LEU A 271 17.68 -1.59 8.43
CA LEU A 271 18.31 -0.27 8.51
C LEU A 271 19.81 -0.44 8.31
N ARG A 272 20.34 -0.04 7.15
CA ARG A 272 21.76 -0.14 6.79
C ARG A 272 22.27 1.19 6.29
#